data_AF-A0A443SD90-F1
#
_entry.id   AF-A0A443SD90-F1
#
_cell.length_a   1.000
_cell.length_b   1.000
_cell.length_c   1.000
_cell.angle_alpha   90.00
_cell.angle_beta   90.00
_cell.angle_gamma   90.00
#
_symmetry.space_group_name_H-M   'P 1'
#
loop_
_entity.id
_entity.type
_entity.pdbx_description
1 polymer ?
#
loop_
_entity_poly.entity_id
_entity_poly.type
_entity_poly.pdbx_seq_one_letter_code
_entity_poly.pdbx_strand_id
1 'polypeptide(L)'
;MSMSIRLIILILATFAPFIQVAQRYNMSIAIIAMVNSSAFSVPENNELSSDSSCPANKVNATREFPEGKLLWNPSLQGIILSAYFYGYTATQIIGGRWSERWGGKIICGVGVLFASIGTFLTPFTADYFILIFLVRLLIGAFHGFIYSSLYTVFNNWTPENERATAIGSIMAGGNLGGAIALPLVSYTCSADQLGGWPTSFYIIASIGFVWSVAWFVFMTDLPEKHPRISEEELKFIKANVRTVMASIVAKTTGTFSYYVLTTELPLYLENVLNVPIKENGFFNSYMYLVVTVSLFVSGRVADLIKSRQLISNTVLRKIFQGIGN
;
A
#
# COMPACT_ATOMS: atom_id res chain seq x y z
N MET A 1 29.84 -1.87 -15.84
CA MET A 1 28.43 -1.91 -16.25
C MET A 1 27.70 -0.79 -15.50
N SER A 2 27.67 0.43 -16.04
CA SER A 2 26.96 1.52 -15.37
C SER A 2 25.46 1.20 -15.42
N MET A 3 24.80 1.22 -14.27
CA MET A 3 23.35 1.02 -14.19
C MET A 3 22.67 2.10 -15.04
N SER A 4 21.76 1.69 -15.94
CA SER A 4 21.02 2.64 -16.79
C SER A 4 20.16 3.54 -15.89
N ILE A 5 20.11 4.83 -16.23
CA ILE A 5 19.42 5.85 -15.43
C ILE A 5 17.94 5.57 -15.35
N ARG A 6 17.35 5.03 -16.43
CA ARG A 6 15.99 4.49 -16.43
C ARG A 6 15.77 3.52 -15.27
N LEU A 7 16.67 2.56 -15.07
CA LEU A 7 16.49 1.54 -14.04
C LEU A 7 16.52 2.16 -12.63
N ILE A 8 17.41 3.13 -12.38
CA ILE A 8 17.47 3.86 -11.11
C ILE A 8 16.15 4.58 -10.83
N ILE A 9 15.60 5.27 -11.84
CA ILE A 9 14.32 5.97 -11.73
C ILE A 9 13.16 5.00 -11.50
N LEU A 10 13.13 3.87 -12.20
CA LEU A 10 12.08 2.86 -12.01
C LEU A 10 12.15 2.19 -10.63
N ILE A 11 13.36 1.96 -10.10
CA ILE A 11 13.55 1.47 -8.73
C ILE A 11 13.05 2.49 -7.72
N LEU A 12 13.45 3.76 -7.86
CA LEU A 12 13.01 4.84 -6.98
C LEU A 12 11.49 5.00 -7.00
N ALA A 13 10.87 4.92 -8.18
CA ALA A 13 9.44 5.01 -8.38
C ALA A 13 8.68 3.78 -7.82
N THR A 14 9.28 2.60 -7.87
CA THR A 14 8.73 1.37 -7.26
C THR A 14 8.71 1.43 -5.73
N PHE A 15 9.53 2.29 -5.12
CA PHE A 15 9.57 2.47 -3.67
C PHE A 15 8.43 3.37 -3.14
N ALA A 16 7.76 4.15 -3.99
CA ALA A 16 6.56 4.90 -3.61
C ALA A 16 5.40 4.01 -3.12
N PRO A 17 4.95 2.98 -3.87
CA PRO A 17 3.89 2.08 -3.40
C PRO A 17 4.33 1.25 -2.19
N PHE A 18 5.64 0.96 -2.04
CA PHE A 18 6.17 0.35 -0.82
C PHE A 18 5.83 1.20 0.42
N ILE A 19 6.15 2.49 0.37
CA ILE A 19 5.89 3.44 1.48
C ILE A 19 4.39 3.59 1.70
N GLN A 20 3.61 3.72 0.62
CA GLN A 20 2.16 3.84 0.68
C GLN A 20 1.53 2.68 1.46
N VAL A 21 1.91 1.45 1.12
CA VAL A 21 1.37 0.24 1.75
C VAL A 21 1.88 0.12 3.20
N ALA A 22 3.15 0.42 3.45
CA ALA A 22 3.72 0.44 4.79
C ALA A 22 2.96 1.42 5.73
N GLN A 23 2.72 2.65 5.27
CA GLN A 23 1.97 3.67 6.02
C GLN A 23 0.51 3.28 6.24
N ARG A 24 -0.13 2.65 5.25
CA ARG A 24 -1.52 2.17 5.38
C ARG A 24 -1.62 1.09 6.45
N TYR A 25 -0.82 0.04 6.33
CA TYR A 25 -0.90 -1.12 7.23
C TYR A 25 -0.36 -0.82 8.62
N ASN A 26 0.46 0.22 8.78
CA ASN A 26 0.88 0.68 10.10
C ASN A 26 -0.32 0.92 11.02
N MET A 27 -1.37 1.61 10.55
CA MET A 27 -2.58 1.84 11.34
C MET A 27 -3.34 0.55 11.66
N SER A 28 -3.43 -0.37 10.70
CA SER A 28 -4.15 -1.65 10.86
C SER A 28 -3.55 -2.53 11.96
N ILE A 29 -2.23 -2.48 12.18
CA ILE A 29 -1.59 -3.18 13.30
C ILE A 29 -1.59 -2.31 14.55
N ALA A 30 -1.21 -1.04 14.44
CA ALA A 30 -1.03 -0.17 15.60
C ALA A 30 -2.33 0.00 16.40
N ILE A 31 -3.50 -0.04 15.75
CA ILE A 31 -4.80 0.05 16.44
C ILE A 31 -4.98 -1.02 17.53
N ILE A 32 -4.38 -2.20 17.35
CA ILE A 32 -4.43 -3.30 18.33
C ILE A 32 -3.68 -2.92 19.61
N ALA A 33 -2.55 -2.20 19.48
CA ALA A 33 -1.77 -1.70 20.61
C ALA A 33 -2.33 -0.37 21.18
N MET A 34 -3.17 0.34 20.43
CA MET A 34 -3.77 1.62 20.85
C MET A 34 -5.01 1.44 21.73
N VAL A 35 -5.78 0.37 21.50
CA VAL A 35 -7.11 0.18 22.10
C VAL A 35 -7.09 -0.72 23.33
N ASN A 36 -7.93 -0.39 24.32
CA ASN A 36 -8.10 -1.19 25.53
C ASN A 36 -9.00 -2.43 25.31
N SER A 37 -8.68 -3.55 25.98
CA SER A 37 -9.47 -4.79 26.00
C SER A 37 -10.91 -4.60 26.50
N SER A 38 -11.13 -3.64 27.38
CA SER A 38 -12.44 -3.28 27.94
C SER A 38 -13.38 -2.66 26.91
N ALA A 39 -12.89 -2.19 25.76
CA ALA A 39 -13.73 -1.68 24.68
C ALA A 39 -14.52 -2.78 23.94
N PHE A 40 -14.19 -4.06 24.18
CA PHE A 40 -14.87 -5.22 23.62
C PHE A 40 -15.96 -5.79 24.54
N SER A 41 -16.11 -5.28 25.77
CA SER A 41 -17.17 -5.76 26.66
C SER A 41 -18.53 -5.28 26.17
N VAL A 42 -19.31 -6.23 25.63
CA VAL A 42 -20.75 -6.09 25.45
C VAL A 42 -21.37 -5.79 26.82
N PRO A 43 -22.30 -4.83 26.97
CA PRO A 43 -23.01 -4.65 28.23
C PRO A 43 -23.67 -5.98 28.59
N GLU A 44 -23.32 -6.54 29.75
CA GLU A 44 -24.13 -7.58 30.40
C GLU A 44 -25.48 -6.93 30.75
N ASN A 45 -26.38 -6.86 29.77
CA ASN A 45 -27.79 -6.79 30.09
C ASN A 45 -28.12 -8.15 30.68
N ASN A 46 -28.43 -8.15 31.98
CA ASN A 46 -29.00 -9.28 32.72
C ASN A 46 -30.37 -9.67 32.14
N GLU A 47 -30.41 -10.14 30.91
CA GLU A 47 -31.54 -10.87 30.36
C GLU A 47 -31.11 -12.30 30.10
N LEU A 48 -31.70 -13.16 30.90
CA LEU A 48 -31.65 -14.61 30.83
C LEU A 48 -32.18 -15.07 29.47
N SER A 49 -31.33 -15.12 28.44
CA SER A 49 -31.64 -15.83 27.19
C SER A 49 -30.51 -16.80 26.88
N SER A 50 -30.76 -18.05 27.26
CA SER A 50 -30.00 -19.23 26.90
C SER A 50 -30.11 -19.50 25.41
N ASP A 51 -29.24 -18.89 24.61
CA ASP A 51 -28.93 -19.37 23.25
C ASP A 51 -27.41 -19.35 23.05
N SER A 52 -26.76 -20.30 23.72
CA SER A 52 -25.33 -20.60 23.58
C SER A 52 -25.08 -21.36 22.28
N SER A 53 -25.04 -20.66 21.16
CA SER A 53 -24.58 -21.21 19.86
C SER A 53 -23.10 -20.93 19.59
N CYS A 54 -22.39 -20.24 20.49
CA CYS A 54 -20.93 -20.13 20.46
C CYS A 54 -20.38 -20.39 21.87
N PRO A 55 -19.55 -21.43 22.08
CA PRO A 55 -18.84 -21.56 23.33
C PRO A 55 -17.84 -20.40 23.40
N ALA A 56 -18.16 -19.40 24.22
CA ALA A 56 -17.20 -18.41 24.68
C ALA A 56 -16.20 -19.12 25.60
N ASN A 57 -15.29 -19.89 24.99
CA ASN A 57 -14.05 -20.20 25.68
C ASN A 57 -13.43 -18.84 26.01
N LYS A 58 -13.39 -18.52 27.31
CA LYS A 58 -12.50 -17.51 27.87
C LYS A 58 -11.09 -18.00 27.58
N VAL A 59 -10.65 -17.82 26.34
CA VAL A 59 -9.25 -17.98 25.99
C VAL A 59 -8.59 -16.86 26.77
N ASN A 60 -7.92 -17.20 27.86
CA ASN A 60 -6.85 -16.38 28.42
C ASN A 60 -5.78 -16.30 27.34
N ALA A 61 -6.04 -15.49 26.31
CA ALA A 61 -5.06 -15.12 25.32
C ALA A 61 -4.06 -14.27 26.09
N THR A 62 -2.94 -14.87 26.49
CA THR A 62 -1.76 -14.15 26.93
C THR A 62 -1.41 -13.15 25.83
N ARG A 63 -1.81 -11.90 26.02
CA ARG A 63 -1.49 -10.81 25.10
C ARG A 63 -0.01 -10.48 25.31
N GLU A 64 0.78 -10.60 24.25
CA GLU A 64 2.17 -10.14 24.23
C GLU A 64 2.27 -8.60 24.19
N PHE A 65 1.14 -7.86 24.10
CA PHE A 65 1.10 -6.41 23.98
C PHE A 65 0.57 -5.73 25.25
N PRO A 66 1.12 -4.57 25.65
CA PRO A 66 0.58 -3.76 26.73
C PRO A 66 -0.82 -3.25 26.37
N GLU A 67 -1.71 -3.14 27.35
CA GLU A 67 -3.06 -2.61 27.10
C GLU A 67 -3.03 -1.14 26.66
N GLY A 68 -3.72 -0.87 25.55
CA GLY A 68 -3.89 0.48 25.03
C GLY A 68 -4.76 1.36 25.94
N LYS A 69 -4.60 2.68 25.80
CA LYS A 69 -5.34 3.68 26.59
C LYS A 69 -6.66 4.10 25.96
N LEU A 70 -6.85 3.86 24.65
CA LEU A 70 -8.00 4.38 23.92
C LEU A 70 -9.21 3.44 24.04
N LEU A 71 -10.36 4.01 24.35
CA LEU A 71 -11.64 3.30 24.46
C LEU A 71 -12.39 3.35 23.12
N TRP A 72 -11.83 2.72 22.08
CA TRP A 72 -12.49 2.61 20.79
C TRP A 72 -13.19 1.26 20.66
N ASN A 73 -14.52 1.27 20.66
CA ASN A 73 -15.29 0.06 20.36
C ASN A 73 -15.00 -0.42 18.91
N PRO A 74 -15.31 -1.68 18.56
CA PRO A 74 -15.04 -2.23 17.23
C PRO A 74 -15.62 -1.40 16.07
N SER A 75 -16.78 -0.76 16.29
CA SER A 75 -17.41 0.12 15.30
C SER A 75 -16.57 1.37 15.01
N LEU A 76 -16.04 2.03 16.05
CA LEU A 76 -15.18 3.22 15.92
C LEU A 76 -13.84 2.87 15.25
N GLN A 77 -13.27 1.71 15.57
CA GLN A 77 -12.07 1.20 14.89
C GLN A 77 -12.33 1.00 13.39
N GLY A 78 -13.46 0.38 13.03
CA GLY A 78 -13.89 0.21 11.65
C GLY A 78 -14.04 1.55 10.90
N ILE A 79 -14.60 2.57 11.55
CA ILE A 79 -14.74 3.92 10.98
C ILE A 79 -13.37 4.57 10.72
N ILE A 80 -12.41 4.46 11.64
CA ILE A 80 -11.06 5.00 11.47
C ILE A 80 -10.30 4.29 10.35
N LEU A 81 -10.46 2.97 10.23
CA LEU A 81 -9.86 2.18 9.16
C LEU A 81 -10.49 2.51 7.80
N SER A 82 -11.82 2.66 7.75
CA SER A 82 -12.57 2.98 6.52
C SER A 82 -12.35 4.42 6.04
N ALA A 83 -12.10 5.38 6.94
CA ALA A 83 -11.81 6.78 6.62
C ALA A 83 -10.73 6.94 5.55
N TYR A 84 -9.68 6.12 5.63
CA TYR A 84 -8.63 6.06 4.61
C TYR A 84 -9.17 5.77 3.22
N PHE A 85 -10.07 4.80 3.08
CA PHE A 85 -10.61 4.40 1.78
C PHE A 85 -11.54 5.43 1.17
N TYR A 86 -12.28 6.18 1.99
CA TYR A 86 -13.11 7.29 1.50
C TYR A 86 -12.24 8.34 0.78
N GLY A 87 -11.13 8.75 1.41
CA GLY A 87 -10.19 9.70 0.82
C GLY A 87 -9.49 9.12 -0.43
N TYR A 88 -9.02 7.88 -0.32
CA TYR A 88 -8.29 7.20 -1.40
C TYR A 88 -9.13 7.05 -2.67
N THR A 89 -10.38 6.62 -2.53
CA THR A 89 -11.27 6.40 -3.68
C THR A 89 -11.67 7.72 -4.35
N ALA A 90 -11.97 8.76 -3.56
CA ALA A 90 -12.38 10.07 -4.07
C ALA A 90 -11.31 10.73 -4.95
N THR A 91 -10.03 10.44 -4.71
CA THR A 91 -8.90 11.12 -5.31
C THR A 91 -8.25 10.39 -6.48
N GLN A 92 -8.54 9.11 -6.71
CA GLN A 92 -7.87 8.35 -7.78
C GLN A 92 -8.09 8.94 -9.18
N ILE A 93 -9.34 9.31 -9.50
CA ILE A 93 -9.70 9.88 -10.81
C ILE A 93 -9.07 11.26 -10.97
N ILE A 94 -9.11 12.06 -9.91
CA ILE A 94 -8.54 13.41 -9.87
C ILE A 94 -7.01 13.33 -10.06
N GLY A 95 -6.36 12.39 -9.37
CA GLY A 95 -4.92 12.15 -9.47
C GLY A 95 -4.47 11.82 -10.90
N GLY A 96 -5.27 11.06 -11.65
CA GLY A 96 -4.99 10.77 -13.07
C GLY A 96 -5.01 12.01 -13.95
N ARG A 97 -6.02 12.88 -13.79
CA ARG A 97 -6.10 14.14 -14.56
C ARG A 97 -5.00 15.13 -14.16
N TRP A 98 -4.69 15.20 -12.87
CA TRP A 98 -3.63 16.08 -12.37
C TRP A 98 -2.24 15.59 -12.81
N SER A 99 -1.99 14.29 -12.85
CA SER A 99 -0.69 13.77 -13.30
C SER A 99 -0.44 14.01 -14.78
N GLU A 100 -1.47 14.01 -15.61
CA GLU A 100 -1.39 14.40 -17.03
C GLU A 100 -1.08 15.90 -17.21
N ARG A 101 -1.68 16.76 -16.37
CA ARG A 101 -1.55 18.22 -16.51
C ARG A 101 -0.28 18.78 -15.87
N TRP A 102 0.07 18.30 -14.68
CA TRP A 102 1.14 18.84 -13.85
C TRP A 102 2.37 17.92 -13.75
N GLY A 103 2.32 16.76 -14.40
CA GLY A 103 3.40 15.77 -14.39
C GLY A 103 3.28 14.77 -13.24
N GLY A 104 3.80 13.56 -13.45
CA GLY A 104 3.76 12.50 -12.46
C GLY A 104 4.71 12.73 -11.28
N LYS A 105 5.82 13.44 -11.48
CA LYS A 105 6.81 13.79 -10.44
C LYS A 105 6.15 14.58 -9.32
N ILE A 106 5.50 15.70 -9.64
CA ILE A 106 4.93 16.60 -8.63
C ILE A 106 3.83 15.87 -7.87
N ILE A 107 2.91 15.22 -8.60
CA ILE A 107 1.74 14.56 -8.01
C ILE A 107 2.11 13.38 -7.12
N CYS A 108 3.06 12.53 -7.56
CA CYS A 108 3.56 11.43 -6.73
C CYS A 108 4.28 11.95 -5.48
N GLY A 109 5.18 12.92 -5.65
CA GLY A 109 5.99 13.47 -4.56
C GLY A 109 5.16 14.14 -3.49
N VAL A 110 4.19 14.97 -3.90
CA VAL A 110 3.22 15.61 -3.00
C VAL A 110 2.36 14.56 -2.29
N GLY A 111 1.89 13.54 -3.03
CA GLY A 111 1.10 12.45 -2.45
C GLY A 111 1.83 11.73 -1.31
N VAL A 112 3.06 11.30 -1.52
CA VAL A 112 3.85 10.62 -0.48
C VAL A 112 4.24 11.58 0.65
N LEU A 113 4.62 12.82 0.33
CA LEU A 113 5.05 13.80 1.33
C LEU A 113 3.93 14.11 2.33
N PHE A 114 2.75 14.51 1.84
CA PHE A 114 1.64 14.89 2.72
C PHE A 114 1.03 13.69 3.45
N ALA A 115 1.03 12.50 2.84
CA ALA A 115 0.64 11.29 3.55
C ALA A 115 1.64 10.93 4.69
N SER A 116 2.94 11.18 4.47
CA SER A 116 3.96 11.03 5.52
C SER A 116 3.78 12.05 6.64
N ILE A 117 3.40 13.30 6.33
CA ILE A 117 3.02 14.31 7.34
C ILE A 117 1.82 13.82 8.15
N GLY A 118 0.76 13.34 7.50
CA GLY A 118 -0.40 12.80 8.21
C GLY A 118 -0.05 11.60 9.09
N THR A 119 0.81 10.70 8.59
CA THR A 119 1.31 9.55 9.36
C THR A 119 2.08 10.01 10.60
N PHE A 120 2.95 11.01 10.47
CA PHE A 120 3.68 11.60 11.58
C PHE A 120 2.76 12.29 12.61
N LEU A 121 1.68 12.92 12.15
CA LEU A 121 0.71 13.58 13.01
C LEU A 121 -0.22 12.60 13.74
N THR A 122 -0.35 11.36 13.25
CA THR A 122 -1.34 10.39 13.76
C THR A 122 -1.26 10.20 15.27
N PRO A 123 -0.08 9.99 15.91
CA PRO A 123 0.00 9.84 17.37
C PRO A 123 -0.50 11.05 18.16
N PHE A 124 -0.26 12.27 17.68
CA PHE A 124 -0.71 13.51 18.34
C PHE A 124 -2.22 13.72 18.27
N THR A 125 -2.87 13.06 17.31
CA THR A 125 -4.31 13.19 17.07
C THR A 125 -5.13 12.04 17.66
N ALA A 126 -4.48 11.00 18.18
CA ALA A 126 -5.12 9.76 18.59
C ALA A 126 -6.12 9.93 19.75
N ASP A 127 -5.90 10.90 20.64
CA ASP A 127 -6.83 11.18 21.75
C ASP A 127 -8.13 11.86 21.27
N TYR A 128 -8.13 12.44 20.06
CA TYR A 128 -9.25 13.20 19.51
C TYR A 128 -9.85 12.48 18.30
N PHE A 129 -10.95 11.75 18.50
CA PHE A 129 -11.55 10.88 17.48
C PHE A 129 -11.82 11.58 16.13
N ILE A 130 -12.37 12.79 16.15
CA ILE A 130 -12.64 13.57 14.93
C ILE A 130 -11.34 13.94 14.21
N LEU A 131 -10.30 14.29 14.97
CA LEU A 131 -9.04 14.74 14.40
C LEU A 131 -8.29 13.59 13.74
N ILE A 132 -8.20 12.42 14.41
CA ILE A 132 -7.60 11.23 13.78
C ILE A 132 -8.41 10.78 12.56
N PHE A 133 -9.75 10.87 12.59
CA PHE A 133 -10.58 10.57 11.42
C PHE A 133 -10.21 11.48 10.23
N LEU A 134 -10.09 12.79 10.45
CA LEU A 134 -9.71 13.74 9.40
C LEU A 134 -8.29 13.49 8.88
N VAL A 135 -7.33 13.22 9.76
CA VAL A 135 -5.95 12.86 9.38
C VAL A 135 -5.95 11.60 8.52
N ARG A 136 -6.69 10.56 8.91
CA ARG A 136 -6.80 9.30 8.15
C ARG A 136 -7.44 9.51 6.79
N LEU A 137 -8.48 10.33 6.70
CA LEU A 137 -9.12 10.73 5.46
C LEU A 137 -8.12 11.44 4.52
N LEU A 138 -7.33 12.39 5.04
CA LEU A 138 -6.34 13.13 4.28
C LEU A 138 -5.18 12.24 3.80
N ILE A 139 -4.66 11.35 4.65
CA ILE A 139 -3.65 10.35 4.24
C ILE A 139 -4.18 9.52 3.06
N GLY A 140 -5.42 9.04 3.15
CA GLY A 140 -6.09 8.34 2.06
C GLY A 140 -6.14 9.15 0.78
N ALA A 141 -6.58 10.41 0.87
CA ALA A 141 -6.67 11.33 -0.26
C ALA A 141 -5.33 11.55 -0.97
N PHE A 142 -4.24 11.77 -0.23
CA PHE A 142 -2.92 11.95 -0.83
C PHE A 142 -2.35 10.65 -1.40
N HIS A 143 -2.60 9.50 -0.78
CA HIS A 143 -2.23 8.20 -1.33
C HIS A 143 -2.94 7.86 -2.64
N GLY A 144 -4.17 8.36 -2.87
CA GLY A 144 -4.92 8.14 -4.12
C GLY A 144 -4.21 8.66 -5.37
N PHE A 145 -3.27 9.59 -5.21
CA PHE A 145 -2.47 10.17 -6.29
C PHE A 145 -1.30 9.29 -6.74
N ILE A 146 -0.85 8.34 -5.93
CA ILE A 146 0.43 7.65 -6.14
C ILE A 146 0.36 6.74 -7.37
N TYR A 147 -0.56 5.78 -7.42
CA TYR A 147 -0.64 4.85 -8.56
C TYR A 147 -0.92 5.57 -9.89
N SER A 148 -1.81 6.57 -9.89
CA SER A 148 -2.18 7.33 -11.09
C SER A 148 -1.01 8.17 -11.63
N SER A 149 -0.20 8.76 -10.77
CA SER A 149 1.01 9.50 -11.16
C SER A 149 2.15 8.59 -11.59
N LEU A 150 2.34 7.43 -10.95
CA LEU A 150 3.34 6.44 -11.34
C LEU A 150 3.07 5.86 -12.71
N TYR A 151 1.81 5.60 -13.08
CA TYR A 151 1.49 5.18 -14.44
C TYR A 151 1.96 6.21 -15.48
N THR A 152 1.77 7.51 -15.22
CA THR A 152 2.28 8.58 -16.11
C THR A 152 3.80 8.59 -16.19
N VAL A 153 4.50 8.43 -15.06
CA VAL A 153 5.97 8.31 -15.02
C VAL A 153 6.46 7.12 -15.86
N PHE A 154 5.91 5.93 -15.63
CA PHE A 154 6.35 4.72 -16.30
C PHE A 154 6.04 4.77 -17.80
N ASN A 155 4.97 5.44 -18.20
CA ASN A 155 4.66 5.66 -19.61
C ASN A 155 5.72 6.49 -20.33
N ASN A 156 6.36 7.43 -19.63
CA ASN A 156 7.40 8.29 -20.21
C ASN A 156 8.79 7.65 -20.17
N TRP A 157 9.06 6.83 -19.14
CA TRP A 157 10.38 6.27 -18.86
C TRP A 157 10.59 4.84 -19.35
N THR A 158 9.53 4.09 -19.66
CA THR A 158 9.63 2.68 -20.05
C THR A 158 9.29 2.44 -21.52
N PRO A 159 10.15 1.73 -22.28
CA PRO A 159 9.84 1.32 -23.65
C PRO A 159 8.71 0.27 -23.69
N GLU A 160 7.99 0.16 -24.81
CA GLU A 160 6.79 -0.70 -24.91
C GLU A 160 7.04 -2.20 -24.69
N ASN A 161 8.25 -2.68 -24.92
CA ASN A 161 8.67 -4.07 -24.72
C ASN A 161 8.89 -4.45 -23.24
N GLU A 162 9.16 -3.47 -22.36
CA GLU A 162 9.41 -3.70 -20.92
C GLU A 162 8.29 -3.15 -20.03
N ARG A 163 7.26 -2.56 -20.64
CA ARG A 163 6.19 -1.82 -19.93
C ARG A 163 5.38 -2.70 -18.98
N ALA A 164 5.17 -3.97 -19.32
CA ALA A 164 4.43 -4.87 -18.44
C ALA A 164 5.25 -5.23 -17.19
N THR A 165 6.53 -5.58 -17.34
CA THR A 165 7.45 -5.79 -16.19
C THR A 165 7.54 -4.54 -15.31
N ALA A 166 7.63 -3.35 -15.91
CA ALA A 166 7.73 -2.12 -15.15
C ALA A 166 6.41 -1.81 -14.39
N ILE A 167 5.24 -1.99 -15.01
CA ILE A 167 3.96 -1.88 -14.27
C ILE A 167 3.85 -2.95 -13.17
N GLY A 168 4.33 -4.17 -13.43
CA GLY A 168 4.39 -5.25 -12.44
C GLY A 168 5.27 -4.90 -11.24
N SER A 169 6.38 -4.19 -11.45
CA SER A 169 7.25 -3.76 -10.35
C SER A 169 6.55 -2.79 -9.39
N ILE A 170 5.68 -1.89 -9.88
CA ILE A 170 4.87 -1.00 -9.03
C ILE A 170 4.03 -1.82 -8.03
N MET A 171 3.35 -2.86 -8.51
CA MET A 171 2.53 -3.72 -7.65
C MET A 171 3.38 -4.54 -6.68
N ALA A 172 4.51 -5.07 -7.16
CA ALA A 172 5.46 -5.80 -6.34
C ALA A 172 6.06 -4.93 -5.22
N GLY A 173 6.36 -3.66 -5.50
CA GLY A 173 6.85 -2.70 -4.51
C GLY A 173 5.85 -2.51 -3.36
N GLY A 174 4.56 -2.37 -3.67
CA GLY A 174 3.50 -2.31 -2.66
C GLY A 174 3.43 -3.55 -1.78
N ASN A 175 3.48 -4.74 -2.37
CA ASN A 175 3.42 -6.00 -1.62
C ASN A 175 4.66 -6.21 -0.74
N LEU A 176 5.85 -5.87 -1.24
CA LEU A 176 7.08 -5.85 -0.43
C LEU A 176 6.96 -4.86 0.74
N GLY A 177 6.30 -3.72 0.53
CA GLY A 177 5.96 -2.75 1.56
C GLY A 177 5.19 -3.39 2.70
N GLY A 178 4.13 -4.12 2.38
CA GLY A 178 3.35 -4.86 3.38
C GLY A 178 4.18 -5.94 4.08
N ALA A 179 4.89 -6.78 3.31
CA ALA A 179 5.68 -7.88 3.86
C ALA A 179 6.76 -7.44 4.86
N ILE A 180 7.38 -6.28 4.64
CA ILE A 180 8.44 -5.76 5.51
C ILE A 180 7.87 -4.89 6.63
N ALA A 181 6.86 -4.06 6.33
CA ALA A 181 6.31 -3.13 7.32
C ALA A 181 5.51 -3.84 8.42
N LEU A 182 4.77 -4.91 8.10
CA LEU A 182 3.91 -5.57 9.09
C LEU A 182 4.72 -6.14 10.29
N PRO A 183 5.81 -6.91 10.09
CA PRO A 183 6.64 -7.37 11.22
C PRO A 183 7.34 -6.22 11.94
N LEU A 184 7.82 -5.22 11.19
CA LEU A 184 8.51 -4.06 11.75
C LEU A 184 7.58 -3.26 12.70
N VAL A 185 6.35 -3.02 12.29
CA VAL A 185 5.34 -2.33 13.08
C VAL A 185 4.96 -3.17 14.31
N SER A 186 4.73 -4.47 14.13
CA SER A 186 4.42 -5.38 15.26
C SER A 186 5.53 -5.39 16.32
N TYR A 187 6.79 -5.44 15.90
CA TYR A 187 7.94 -5.39 16.81
C TYR A 187 8.08 -4.04 17.50
N THR A 188 7.94 -2.92 16.77
CA THR A 188 8.09 -1.58 17.34
C THR A 188 6.94 -1.22 18.29
N CYS A 189 5.73 -1.70 18.02
CA CYS A 189 4.58 -1.50 18.90
C CYS A 189 4.67 -2.30 20.21
N SER A 190 5.32 -3.47 20.23
CA SER A 190 5.52 -4.27 21.46
C SER A 190 6.70 -3.81 22.31
N ALA A 191 7.60 -3.01 21.75
CA ALA A 191 8.77 -2.50 22.43
C ALA A 191 8.47 -1.21 23.22
N ASP A 192 7.95 -1.34 24.45
CA ASP A 192 7.67 -0.20 25.34
C ASP A 192 8.90 0.68 25.60
N GLN A 193 10.08 0.08 25.63
CA GLN A 193 11.35 0.81 25.81
C GLN A 193 11.63 1.80 24.67
N LEU A 194 11.06 1.58 23.48
CA LEU A 194 11.21 2.43 22.31
C LEU A 194 10.09 3.49 22.20
N GLY A 195 9.21 3.60 23.19
CA GLY A 195 8.08 4.54 23.19
C GLY A 195 6.76 3.96 22.73
N GLY A 196 6.67 2.64 22.49
CA GLY A 196 5.44 1.92 22.15
C GLY A 196 4.91 2.21 20.75
N TRP A 197 3.59 2.12 20.57
CA TRP A 197 2.93 2.27 19.27
C TRP A 197 3.18 3.62 18.53
N PRO A 198 3.38 4.78 19.17
CA PRO A 198 3.69 6.02 18.46
C PRO A 198 4.98 5.93 17.62
N THR A 199 5.96 5.15 18.08
CA THR A 199 7.27 5.04 17.43
C THR A 199 7.21 4.39 16.07
N SER A 200 6.27 3.47 15.85
CA SER A 200 6.05 2.86 14.53
C SER A 200 5.65 3.92 13.49
N PHE A 201 4.79 4.88 13.87
CA PHE A 201 4.40 5.99 13.01
C PHE A 201 5.57 6.91 12.69
N TYR A 202 6.42 7.24 13.66
CA TYR A 202 7.59 8.09 13.43
C TYR A 202 8.62 7.45 12.50
N ILE A 203 8.91 6.16 12.66
CA ILE A 203 9.86 5.43 11.80
C ILE A 203 9.34 5.38 10.36
N ILE A 204 8.09 4.95 10.17
CA ILE A 204 7.50 4.80 8.83
C ILE A 204 7.31 6.16 8.14
N ALA A 205 6.93 7.22 8.88
CA ALA A 205 6.86 8.58 8.34
C ALA A 205 8.24 9.11 7.93
N SER A 206 9.29 8.83 8.71
CA SER A 206 10.66 9.25 8.39
C SER A 206 11.18 8.64 7.10
N ILE A 207 10.91 7.35 6.86
CA ILE A 207 11.22 6.69 5.58
C ILE A 207 10.52 7.42 4.42
N GLY A 208 9.26 7.80 4.61
CA GLY A 208 8.49 8.58 3.65
C GLY A 208 9.12 9.95 3.35
N PHE A 209 9.54 10.70 4.38
CA PHE A 209 10.21 11.99 4.20
C PHE A 209 11.53 11.89 3.45
N VAL A 210 12.39 10.93 3.83
CA VAL A 210 13.68 10.70 3.15
C VAL A 210 13.46 10.36 1.68
N TRP A 211 12.48 9.49 1.40
CA TRP A 211 12.11 9.16 0.03
C TRP A 211 11.56 10.36 -0.74
N SER A 212 10.72 11.20 -0.13
CA SER A 212 10.19 12.40 -0.78
C SER A 212 11.31 13.37 -1.17
N VAL A 213 12.31 13.58 -0.31
CA VAL A 213 13.50 14.37 -0.65
C VAL A 213 14.24 13.77 -1.84
N ALA A 214 14.52 12.45 -1.80
CA ALA A 214 15.17 11.75 -2.90
C ALA A 214 14.37 11.86 -4.21
N TRP A 215 13.04 11.73 -4.14
CA TRP A 215 12.15 11.83 -5.28
C TRP A 215 12.21 13.22 -5.93
N PHE A 216 12.10 14.30 -5.14
CA PHE A 216 12.15 15.65 -5.71
C PHE A 216 13.52 16.00 -6.30
N VAL A 217 14.60 15.47 -5.72
CA VAL A 217 15.98 15.70 -6.19
C VAL A 217 16.30 14.90 -7.46
N PHE A 218 16.00 13.59 -7.49
CA PHE A 218 16.47 12.71 -8.56
C PHE A 218 15.47 12.49 -9.70
N MET A 219 14.16 12.64 -9.45
CA MET A 219 13.15 12.34 -10.46
C MET A 219 13.00 13.47 -11.48
N THR A 220 12.72 13.13 -12.74
CA THR A 220 12.29 14.08 -13.78
C THR A 220 11.16 13.48 -14.61
N ASP A 221 10.14 14.28 -14.97
CA ASP A 221 8.94 13.76 -15.66
C ASP A 221 9.21 13.22 -17.07
N LEU A 222 10.14 13.86 -17.78
CA LEU A 222 10.49 13.53 -19.15
C LEU A 222 11.97 13.12 -19.22
N PRO A 223 12.30 12.01 -19.89
CA PRO A 223 13.68 11.55 -20.02
C PRO A 223 14.58 12.59 -20.71
N GLU A 224 14.03 13.37 -21.65
CA GLU A 224 14.75 14.44 -22.36
C GLU A 224 15.29 15.55 -21.45
N LYS A 225 14.65 15.77 -20.31
CA LYS A 225 15.03 16.82 -19.35
C LYS A 225 16.01 16.33 -18.30
N HIS A 226 16.36 15.04 -18.33
CA HIS A 226 17.22 14.45 -17.31
C HIS A 226 18.70 14.78 -17.60
N PRO A 227 19.44 15.39 -16.65
CA PRO A 227 20.77 15.95 -16.93
C PRO A 227 21.85 14.91 -17.21
N ARG A 228 21.64 13.64 -16.88
CA ARG A 228 22.65 12.57 -17.01
C ARG A 228 22.29 11.52 -18.07
N ILE A 229 21.15 11.61 -18.75
CA ILE A 229 20.72 10.56 -19.69
C ILE A 229 21.64 10.52 -20.92
N SER A 230 21.98 9.32 -21.39
CA SER A 230 22.75 9.17 -22.64
C SER A 230 21.84 9.31 -23.87
N GLU A 231 22.39 9.80 -24.98
CA GLU A 231 21.63 9.91 -26.24
C GLU A 231 21.17 8.56 -26.77
N GLU A 232 21.96 7.50 -26.55
CA GLU A 232 21.60 6.11 -26.90
C GLU A 232 20.38 5.63 -26.11
N GLU A 233 20.35 5.88 -24.80
CA GLU A 233 19.23 5.51 -23.93
C GLU A 233 17.97 6.30 -24.28
N LEU A 234 18.11 7.60 -24.58
CA LEU A 234 16.99 8.43 -25.00
C LEU A 234 16.39 7.95 -26.33
N LYS A 235 17.22 7.62 -27.32
CA LYS A 235 16.76 7.04 -28.59
C LYS A 235 16.05 5.71 -28.38
N PHE A 236 16.57 4.85 -27.51
CA PHE A 236 15.94 3.57 -27.17
C PHE A 236 14.55 3.73 -26.55
N ILE A 237 14.37 4.69 -25.63
CA ILE A 237 13.06 4.97 -25.02
C ILE A 237 12.07 5.50 -26.07
N LYS A 238 12.50 6.44 -26.94
CA LYS A 238 11.63 7.07 -27.94
C LYS A 238 11.25 6.16 -29.11
N ALA A 239 12.09 5.20 -29.48
CA ALA A 239 11.89 4.37 -30.67
C ALA A 239 10.64 3.46 -30.60
N ASN A 240 10.05 3.26 -29.42
CA ASN A 240 8.99 2.27 -29.19
C ASN A 240 7.79 2.80 -28.39
N VAL A 241 7.40 4.07 -28.53
CA VAL A 241 6.23 4.61 -27.81
C VAL A 241 5.00 4.61 -28.73
N ARG A 242 4.23 3.51 -28.76
CA ARG A 242 2.81 3.57 -29.17
C ARG A 242 1.92 3.64 -27.94
N THR A 243 1.21 4.75 -27.80
CA THR A 243 0.23 4.99 -26.74
C THR A 243 -1.02 4.16 -27.00
N VAL A 244 -1.28 3.12 -26.20
CA VAL A 244 -2.59 2.46 -26.18
C VAL A 244 -3.18 2.60 -24.78
N MET A 245 -4.03 3.61 -24.65
CA MET A 245 -4.96 3.81 -23.54
C MET A 245 -6.17 2.89 -23.74
N ALA A 246 -6.08 1.65 -23.30
CA ALA A 246 -7.26 0.78 -23.18
C ALA A 246 -7.00 -0.35 -22.20
N SER A 247 -7.29 -0.09 -20.91
CA SER A 247 -7.85 -1.06 -19.94
C SER A 247 -7.90 -0.43 -18.55
N ILE A 248 -8.77 0.58 -18.38
CA ILE A 248 -9.02 1.22 -17.08
C ILE A 248 -10.14 0.47 -16.32
N VAL A 249 -11.09 -0.12 -17.05
CA VAL A 249 -12.32 -0.67 -16.46
C VAL A 249 -12.09 -2.05 -15.81
N ALA A 250 -11.25 -2.92 -16.37
CA ALA A 250 -11.00 -4.27 -15.83
C ALA A 250 -10.18 -4.28 -14.51
N LYS A 251 -9.36 -3.26 -14.27
CA LYS A 251 -8.48 -3.18 -13.08
C LYS A 251 -9.21 -2.75 -11.80
N THR A 252 -10.36 -2.07 -11.93
CA THR A 252 -11.06 -1.47 -10.78
C THR A 252 -11.73 -2.53 -9.91
N THR A 253 -12.33 -3.56 -10.53
CA THR A 253 -13.06 -4.62 -9.81
C THR A 253 -12.12 -5.59 -9.07
N GLY A 254 -11.01 -6.01 -9.69
CA GLY A 254 -10.02 -6.89 -9.04
C GLY A 254 -9.26 -6.22 -7.90
N THR A 255 -8.97 -4.92 -8.04
CA THR A 255 -8.27 -4.14 -7.02
C THR A 255 -9.11 -3.94 -5.76
N PHE A 256 -10.44 -3.82 -5.90
CA PHE A 256 -11.36 -3.72 -4.77
C PHE A 256 -11.42 -5.03 -3.97
N SER A 257 -11.61 -6.18 -4.63
CA SER A 257 -11.62 -7.50 -3.97
C SER A 257 -10.30 -7.80 -3.25
N TYR A 258 -9.16 -7.46 -3.87
CA TYR A 258 -7.85 -7.59 -3.26
C TYR A 258 -7.69 -6.70 -2.01
N TYR A 259 -8.16 -5.46 -2.05
CA TYR A 259 -8.05 -4.57 -0.90
C TYR A 259 -9.01 -4.91 0.23
N VAL A 260 -10.20 -5.43 -0.06
CA VAL A 260 -11.11 -5.96 0.97
C VAL A 260 -10.47 -7.16 1.65
N LEU A 261 -9.95 -8.13 0.88
CA LEU A 261 -9.29 -9.31 1.45
C LEU A 261 -8.11 -8.93 2.34
N THR A 262 -7.22 -8.04 1.86
CA THR A 262 -6.01 -7.66 2.61
C THR A 262 -6.26 -6.77 3.83
N THR A 263 -7.40 -6.08 3.91
CA THR A 263 -7.72 -5.21 5.06
C THR A 263 -8.44 -5.98 6.15
N GLU A 264 -9.32 -6.90 5.77
CA GLU A 264 -10.14 -7.65 6.72
C GLU A 264 -9.45 -8.95 7.18
N LEU A 265 -8.47 -9.47 6.42
CA LEU A 265 -7.76 -10.70 6.79
C LEU A 265 -7.02 -10.61 8.14
N PRO A 266 -6.29 -9.53 8.48
CA PRO A 266 -5.64 -9.42 9.79
C PRO A 266 -6.65 -9.41 10.94
N LEU A 267 -7.79 -8.73 10.76
CA LEU A 267 -8.88 -8.66 11.73
C LEU A 267 -9.62 -10.00 11.87
N TYR A 268 -9.80 -10.73 10.77
CA TYR A 268 -10.43 -12.05 10.76
C TYR A 268 -9.58 -13.12 11.46
N LEU A 269 -8.27 -13.15 11.17
CA LEU A 269 -7.34 -14.11 11.77
C LEU A 269 -7.22 -13.94 13.29
N GLU A 270 -7.35 -12.70 13.78
CA GLU A 270 -7.36 -12.41 15.22
C GLU A 270 -8.74 -12.69 15.85
N ASN A 271 -9.82 -12.11 15.33
CA ASN A 271 -11.14 -12.16 15.98
C ASN A 271 -11.86 -13.50 15.85
N VAL A 272 -11.61 -14.27 14.78
CA VAL A 272 -12.32 -15.53 14.51
C VAL A 272 -11.42 -16.75 14.76
N LEU A 273 -10.13 -16.65 14.45
CA LEU A 273 -9.18 -17.76 14.59
C LEU A 273 -8.34 -17.72 15.87
N ASN A 274 -8.39 -16.63 16.67
CA ASN A 274 -7.59 -16.45 17.90
C ASN A 274 -6.07 -16.69 17.71
N VAL A 275 -5.54 -16.42 16.52
CA VAL A 275 -4.10 -16.61 16.23
C VAL A 275 -3.29 -15.46 16.84
N PRO A 276 -2.19 -15.75 17.58
CA PRO A 276 -1.34 -14.71 18.16
C PRO A 276 -0.78 -13.77 17.08
N ILE A 277 -0.78 -12.46 17.34
CA ILE A 277 -0.41 -11.40 16.38
C ILE A 277 1.00 -11.58 15.78
N LYS A 278 1.93 -12.19 16.53
CA LYS A 278 3.29 -12.47 16.05
C LYS A 278 3.26 -13.46 14.87
N GLU A 279 2.46 -14.51 14.97
CA GLU A 279 2.24 -15.47 13.87
C GLU A 279 1.37 -14.88 12.76
N ASN A 280 0.39 -14.03 13.10
CA ASN A 280 -0.42 -13.29 12.13
C ASN A 280 0.46 -12.38 11.24
N GLY A 281 1.46 -11.72 11.81
CA GLY A 281 2.44 -10.91 11.08
C GLY A 281 3.27 -11.74 10.10
N PHE A 282 3.77 -12.91 10.53
CA PHE A 282 4.51 -13.83 9.64
C PHE A 282 3.64 -14.42 8.53
N PHE A 283 2.41 -14.82 8.84
CA PHE A 283 1.50 -15.40 7.85
C PHE A 283 1.07 -14.38 6.79
N ASN A 284 0.72 -13.15 7.21
CA ASN A 284 0.45 -12.07 6.27
C ASN A 284 1.68 -11.76 5.41
N SER A 285 2.88 -11.69 6.01
CA SER A 285 4.12 -11.45 5.27
C SER A 285 4.39 -12.53 4.23
N TYR A 286 4.13 -13.80 4.56
CA TYR A 286 4.24 -14.92 3.63
C TYR A 286 3.28 -14.76 2.43
N MET A 287 2.02 -14.42 2.66
CA MET A 287 1.06 -14.17 1.57
C MET A 287 1.52 -13.03 0.65
N TYR A 288 1.99 -11.91 1.20
CA TYR A 288 2.51 -10.80 0.39
C TYR A 288 3.76 -11.18 -0.41
N LEU A 289 4.66 -11.99 0.15
CA LEU A 289 5.85 -12.48 -0.56
C LEU A 289 5.46 -13.40 -1.73
N VAL A 290 4.52 -14.32 -1.52
CA VAL A 290 4.04 -15.21 -2.60
C VAL A 290 3.42 -14.42 -3.74
N VAL A 291 2.60 -13.42 -3.43
CA VAL A 291 2.01 -12.53 -4.45
C VAL A 291 3.10 -11.71 -5.16
N THR A 292 4.09 -11.20 -4.43
CA THR A 292 5.23 -10.46 -5.01
C THR A 292 5.99 -11.31 -6.03
N VAL A 293 6.36 -12.54 -5.66
CA VAL A 293 7.08 -13.45 -6.57
C VAL A 293 6.23 -13.77 -7.80
N SER A 294 4.94 -14.04 -7.59
CA SER A 294 4.00 -14.33 -8.68
C SER A 294 3.86 -13.16 -9.67
N LEU A 295 3.86 -11.91 -9.19
CA LEU A 295 3.81 -10.71 -10.05
C LEU A 295 5.09 -10.54 -10.90
N PHE A 296 6.27 -10.79 -10.33
CA PHE A 296 7.52 -10.73 -11.09
C PHE A 296 7.60 -11.84 -12.15
N VAL A 297 7.21 -13.07 -11.79
CA VAL A 297 7.22 -14.22 -12.72
C VAL A 297 6.23 -13.98 -13.85
N SER A 298 4.99 -13.60 -13.55
CA SER A 298 3.95 -13.32 -14.54
C SER A 298 4.33 -12.17 -15.48
N GLY A 299 4.95 -11.09 -14.97
CA GLY A 299 5.46 -9.99 -15.79
C GLY A 299 6.53 -10.44 -16.80
N ARG A 300 7.51 -11.24 -16.35
CA ARG A 300 8.55 -11.79 -17.23
C ARG A 300 8.00 -12.76 -18.26
N VAL A 301 7.06 -13.62 -17.87
CA VAL A 301 6.38 -14.54 -18.81
C VAL A 301 5.59 -13.76 -19.86
N ALA A 302 4.88 -12.71 -19.47
CA ALA A 302 4.14 -11.86 -20.42
C ALA A 302 5.07 -11.19 -21.45
N ASP A 303 6.20 -10.63 -21.01
CA ASP A 303 7.16 -9.98 -21.89
C ASP A 303 7.90 -10.98 -22.81
N LEU A 304 8.17 -12.20 -22.32
CA LEU A 304 8.72 -13.30 -23.14
C LEU A 304 7.75 -13.75 -24.23
N ILE A 305 6.46 -13.89 -23.90
CA ILE A 305 5.43 -14.28 -24.88
C ILE A 305 5.26 -13.19 -25.95
N LYS A 306 5.29 -11.91 -25.54
CA LYS A 306 5.16 -10.76 -26.43
C LYS A 306 6.38 -10.60 -27.35
N SER A 307 7.59 -10.75 -26.82
CA SER A 307 8.84 -10.64 -27.60
C SER A 307 9.02 -11.76 -28.62
N ARG A 308 8.49 -12.96 -28.33
CA ARG A 308 8.51 -14.11 -29.26
C ARG A 308 7.33 -14.15 -30.25
N GLN A 309 6.43 -13.16 -30.22
CA GLN A 309 5.21 -13.08 -31.05
C GLN A 309 4.36 -14.36 -31.08
N LEU A 310 4.34 -15.13 -29.99
CA LEU A 310 3.70 -16.45 -29.96
C LEU A 310 2.16 -16.39 -30.03
N ILE A 311 1.57 -15.29 -29.54
CA ILE A 311 0.12 -15.14 -29.36
C ILE A 311 -0.29 -13.71 -29.70
N SER A 312 -1.50 -13.54 -30.27
CA SER A 312 -2.11 -12.21 -30.47
C SER A 312 -2.22 -11.43 -29.16
N ASN A 313 -1.86 -10.13 -29.21
CA ASN A 313 -1.91 -9.20 -28.08
C ASN A 313 -3.27 -9.19 -27.36
N THR A 314 -4.36 -9.42 -28.08
CA THR A 314 -5.72 -9.42 -27.52
C THR A 314 -6.00 -10.66 -26.69
N VAL A 315 -5.50 -11.83 -27.12
CA VAL A 315 -5.66 -13.10 -26.40
C VAL A 315 -4.77 -13.12 -25.16
N LEU A 316 -3.53 -12.62 -25.28
CA LEU A 316 -2.62 -12.48 -24.15
C LEU A 316 -3.23 -11.60 -23.04
N ARG A 317 -3.80 -10.44 -23.40
CA ARG A 317 -4.48 -9.56 -22.45
C ARG A 317 -5.67 -10.25 -21.78
N LYS A 318 -6.46 -11.04 -22.51
CA LYS A 318 -7.61 -11.78 -21.94
C LYS A 318 -7.18 -12.85 -20.95
N ILE A 319 -6.13 -13.62 -21.27
CA ILE A 319 -5.61 -14.69 -20.39
C ILE A 319 -5.07 -14.11 -19.08
N PHE A 320 -4.20 -13.09 -19.16
CA PHE A 320 -3.62 -12.49 -17.95
C PHE A 320 -4.66 -11.76 -17.08
N GLN A 321 -5.70 -11.19 -17.69
CA GLN A 321 -6.82 -10.57 -16.95
C GLN A 321 -7.81 -11.61 -16.40
N GLY A 322 -7.86 -12.81 -16.97
CA GLY A 322 -8.70 -13.92 -16.48
C GLY A 322 -8.03 -14.77 -15.40
N ILE A 323 -6.70 -14.92 -15.44
CA ILE A 323 -5.92 -15.67 -14.44
C ILE A 323 -5.49 -14.78 -13.25
N GLY A 324 -5.38 -13.47 -13.46
CA GLY A 324 -4.89 -12.51 -12.46
C GLY A 324 -5.95 -11.71 -11.69
N ASN A 325 -7.24 -11.99 -11.89
CA ASN A 325 -8.35 -11.57 -11.03
C ASN A 325 -8.68 -12.68 -10.04
#